data_AF-A0A914KNJ6-F1
#
_entry.id   AF-A0A914KNJ6-F1
#
_cell.length_a   1.000
_cell.length_b   1.000
_cell.length_c   1.000
_cell.angle_alpha   90.00
_cell.angle_beta   90.00
_cell.angle_gamma   90.00
#
_symmetry.space_group_name_H-M   'P 1'
#
loop_
_entity.id
_entity.type
_entity.pdbx_description
1 polymer ?
#
loop_
_entity_poly.entity_id
_entity_poly.type
_entity_poly.pdbx_seq_one_letter_code
_entity_poly.pdbx_strand_id
1 'polypeptide(L)'
;MKNPSSWLRQLFASFKEARIKKPSSTQDQSVSVFRKPMPSEIVAKKDGSAAQFDQITHTGQAWDQADYRLARFEYSAKQVNPNIAAHLVAEQAPVPSEDSVVFCDGGHFHGGHPKVFINLDKPGTHACGYCGQRFFNVHSTGPENMETAHIQV
;
A
#
# COMPACT_ATOMS: atom_id res chain seq x y z
N MET A 1 -8.65 93.63 27.93
CA MET A 1 -7.19 93.84 28.03
C MET A 1 -6.53 92.77 27.18
N LYS A 2 -5.87 93.17 26.09
CA LYS A 2 -5.14 92.30 25.16
C LYS A 2 -3.76 92.00 25.75
N ASN A 3 -3.33 90.74 25.72
CA ASN A 3 -1.93 90.35 25.92
C ASN A 3 -1.60 89.12 25.05
N PRO A 4 -0.36 88.97 24.55
CA PRO A 4 -0.11 88.98 23.10
C PRO A 4 0.94 87.91 22.72
N SER A 5 0.53 86.76 22.19
CA SER A 5 1.52 85.79 21.63
C SER A 5 0.89 84.75 20.71
N SER A 6 -0.14 85.16 19.95
CA SER A 6 -0.83 84.33 18.94
C SER A 6 -0.21 84.46 17.54
N TRP A 7 1.12 84.51 17.42
CA TRP A 7 1.77 84.77 16.12
C TRP A 7 3.00 83.90 15.78
N LEU A 8 3.16 82.73 16.42
CA LEU A 8 4.25 81.79 16.10
C LEU A 8 3.83 80.30 16.07
N ARG A 9 2.63 79.97 15.58
CA ARG A 9 2.24 78.56 15.31
C ARG A 9 1.37 78.41 14.05
N GLN A 10 1.70 79.12 12.97
CA GLN A 10 0.90 79.10 11.73
C GLN A 10 1.74 78.93 10.46
N LEU A 11 2.75 78.05 10.49
CA LEU A 11 3.62 77.82 9.33
C LEU A 11 3.96 76.35 9.00
N PHE A 12 3.19 75.33 9.45
CA PHE A 12 3.38 73.94 8.98
C PHE A 12 2.10 73.08 9.02
N ALA A 13 1.06 73.44 8.25
CA ALA A 13 -0.09 72.55 8.07
C ALA A 13 -0.71 72.67 6.66
N SER A 14 0.13 72.67 5.63
CA SER A 14 -0.29 72.52 4.24
C SER A 14 0.54 71.40 3.61
N PHE A 15 -0.10 70.62 2.72
CA PHE A 15 0.44 69.48 1.96
C PHE A 15 0.50 68.10 2.64
N LYS A 16 -0.64 67.40 2.61
CA LYS A 16 -0.75 65.97 2.26
C LYS A 16 -2.22 65.67 1.94
N GLU A 17 -2.70 66.09 0.77
CA GLU A 17 -2.72 65.30 -0.47
C GLU A 17 -3.69 64.11 -0.46
N ALA A 18 -4.83 64.37 -1.13
CA ALA A 18 -5.47 63.50 -2.12
C ALA A 18 -5.64 62.01 -1.77
N ARG A 19 -6.81 61.71 -1.20
CA ARG A 19 -7.40 60.37 -1.13
C ARG A 19 -7.72 59.88 -2.55
N ILE A 20 -6.89 58.96 -3.08
CA ILE A 20 -7.14 58.22 -4.32
C ILE A 20 -8.36 57.30 -4.12
N LYS A 21 -9.43 57.50 -4.90
CA LYS A 21 -10.56 56.57 -5.02
C LYS A 21 -10.11 55.34 -5.82
N LYS A 22 -10.19 54.13 -5.24
CA LYS A 22 -10.03 52.89 -6.01
C LYS A 22 -11.34 52.56 -6.74
N PRO A 23 -11.29 52.19 -8.04
CA PRO A 23 -12.46 51.86 -8.83
C PRO A 23 -13.01 50.46 -8.51
N SER A 24 -14.29 50.32 -8.84
CA SER A 24 -15.15 49.15 -8.75
C SER A 24 -14.77 48.00 -9.69
N SER A 25 -15.21 46.80 -9.31
CA SER A 25 -15.43 45.57 -10.11
C SER A 25 -14.23 44.91 -10.78
N THR A 26 -13.83 43.75 -10.26
CA THR A 26 -13.33 42.63 -11.08
C THR A 26 -13.66 41.31 -10.36
N GLN A 27 -14.10 40.33 -11.13
CA GLN A 27 -14.77 39.10 -10.70
C GLN A 27 -13.88 38.18 -9.85
N ASP A 28 -14.46 37.53 -8.83
CA ASP A 28 -13.88 36.40 -8.12
C ASP A 28 -13.60 35.26 -9.12
N GLN A 29 -12.36 35.14 -9.57
CA GLN A 29 -11.89 33.93 -10.22
C GLN A 29 -11.64 32.90 -9.12
N SER A 30 -12.57 31.94 -8.98
CA SER A 30 -12.36 30.77 -8.13
C SER A 30 -11.09 30.05 -8.59
N VAL A 31 -10.01 30.17 -7.83
CA VAL A 31 -8.79 29.41 -8.06
C VAL A 31 -9.14 27.95 -7.82
N SER A 32 -9.36 27.20 -8.91
CA SER A 32 -9.51 25.75 -8.83
C SER A 32 -8.17 25.17 -8.37
N VAL A 33 -8.07 24.88 -7.08
CA VAL A 33 -6.93 24.16 -6.52
C VAL A 33 -6.87 22.82 -7.24
N PHE A 34 -5.87 22.63 -8.10
CA PHE A 34 -5.59 21.36 -8.77
C PHE A 34 -5.29 20.32 -7.69
N ARG A 35 -6.31 19.58 -7.29
CA ARG A 35 -6.14 18.44 -6.40
C ARG A 35 -5.51 17.32 -7.22
N LYS A 36 -4.45 16.71 -6.67
CA LYS A 36 -3.93 15.48 -7.25
C LYS A 36 -5.06 14.45 -7.17
N PRO A 37 -5.46 13.84 -8.29
CA PRO A 37 -6.56 12.89 -8.30
C PRO A 37 -6.21 11.70 -7.40
N MET A 38 -7.21 11.18 -6.69
CA MET A 38 -7.04 9.97 -5.90
C MET A 38 -6.82 8.76 -6.83
N PRO A 39 -6.09 7.70 -6.42
CA PRO A 39 -5.87 6.54 -7.28
C PRO A 39 -7.17 5.93 -7.83
N SER A 40 -8.26 5.97 -7.06
CA SER A 40 -9.59 5.53 -7.50
C SER A 40 -10.19 6.41 -8.61
N GLU A 41 -9.88 7.71 -8.62
CA GLU A 41 -10.34 8.66 -9.64
C GLU A 41 -9.52 8.58 -10.93
N ILE A 42 -8.27 8.10 -10.83
CA ILE A 42 -7.42 7.79 -12.00
C ILE A 42 -7.87 6.49 -12.67
N VAL A 43 -8.34 5.53 -11.86
CA VAL A 43 -8.76 4.19 -12.32
C VAL A 43 -10.23 4.15 -12.76
N ALA A 44 -11.07 5.06 -12.27
CA ALA A 44 -12.47 5.12 -12.71
C ALA A 44 -12.58 5.67 -14.13
N LYS A 45 -13.07 4.83 -15.05
CA LYS A 45 -13.51 5.32 -16.37
C LYS A 45 -14.62 6.35 -16.19
N LYS A 46 -14.58 7.41 -17.00
CA LYS A 46 -15.52 8.55 -16.94
C LYS A 46 -16.99 8.17 -17.19
N ASP A 47 -17.21 6.96 -17.71
CA ASP A 47 -18.50 6.36 -18.04
C ASP A 47 -19.12 5.54 -16.89
N GLY A 48 -18.43 5.40 -15.74
CA GLY A 48 -18.93 4.65 -14.59
C GLY A 48 -18.90 3.13 -14.76
N SER A 49 -18.25 2.62 -15.82
CA SER A 49 -18.08 1.19 -16.03
C SER A 49 -17.01 0.60 -15.09
N ALA A 50 -17.18 -0.68 -14.72
CA ALA A 50 -16.22 -1.37 -13.86
C ALA A 50 -14.84 -1.46 -14.55
N ALA A 51 -13.77 -1.36 -13.75
CA ALA A 51 -12.40 -1.56 -14.22
C ALA A 51 -12.27 -2.96 -14.84
N GLN A 52 -11.65 -3.03 -16.02
CA GLN A 52 -11.36 -4.28 -16.69
C GLN A 52 -9.88 -4.55 -16.53
N PHE A 53 -9.55 -5.57 -15.75
CA PHE A 53 -8.15 -5.88 -15.45
C PHE A 53 -7.55 -6.83 -16.49
N ASP A 54 -6.26 -6.66 -16.74
CA ASP A 54 -5.44 -7.63 -17.46
C ASP A 54 -5.18 -8.90 -16.62
N GLN A 55 -4.30 -9.77 -17.10
CA GLN A 55 -3.93 -10.99 -16.38
C GLN A 55 -3.29 -10.65 -15.02
N ILE A 56 -3.94 -11.13 -13.95
CA ILE A 56 -3.51 -10.91 -12.56
C ILE A 56 -2.24 -11.76 -12.28
N THR A 57 -1.25 -11.17 -11.63
CA THR A 57 -0.04 -11.88 -11.18
C THR A 57 -0.27 -12.67 -9.89
N HIS A 58 0.68 -13.55 -9.52
CA HIS A 58 0.63 -14.28 -8.25
C HIS A 58 0.61 -13.38 -6.99
N THR A 59 0.94 -12.09 -7.12
CA THR A 59 0.85 -11.09 -6.04
C THR A 59 -0.45 -10.29 -6.04
N GLY A 60 -1.35 -10.54 -6.99
CA GLY A 60 -2.60 -9.79 -7.16
C GLY A 60 -2.47 -8.51 -8.00
N GLN A 61 -1.30 -8.24 -8.60
CA GLN A 61 -1.12 -7.06 -9.45
C GLN A 61 -1.80 -7.26 -10.80
N ALA A 62 -2.58 -6.27 -11.21
CA ALA A 62 -3.12 -6.13 -12.56
C ALA A 62 -3.22 -4.65 -12.95
N TRP A 63 -3.24 -4.39 -14.25
CA TRP A 63 -3.49 -3.06 -14.81
C TRP A 63 -4.91 -3.01 -15.34
N ASP A 64 -5.61 -1.90 -15.10
CA ASP A 64 -6.89 -1.63 -15.76
C ASP A 64 -6.65 -1.25 -17.23
N GLN A 65 -7.58 -1.60 -18.12
CA GLN A 65 -7.50 -1.28 -19.55
C GLN A 65 -7.39 0.23 -19.84
N ALA A 66 -7.85 1.11 -18.93
CA ALA A 66 -7.69 2.55 -19.07
C ALA A 66 -6.30 3.06 -18.67
N ASP A 67 -5.45 2.22 -18.07
CA ASP A 67 -4.13 2.59 -17.59
C ASP A 67 -3.14 2.73 -18.75
N TYR A 68 -2.64 3.94 -18.98
CA TYR A 68 -1.66 4.23 -20.02
C TYR A 68 -0.38 3.39 -19.91
N ARG A 69 -0.06 2.85 -18.72
CA ARG A 69 1.13 2.02 -18.49
C ARG A 69 1.05 0.66 -19.20
N LEU A 70 -0.14 0.23 -19.64
CA LEU A 70 -0.33 -0.98 -20.44
C LEU A 70 0.33 -0.93 -21.81
N ALA A 71 0.61 0.26 -22.35
CA ALA A 71 1.27 0.44 -23.65
C ALA A 71 2.61 -0.32 -23.77
N ARG A 72 3.29 -0.60 -22.65
CA ARG A 72 4.52 -1.41 -22.64
C ARG A 72 4.35 -2.85 -23.15
N PHE A 73 3.12 -3.37 -23.12
CA PHE A 73 2.77 -4.73 -23.53
C PHE A 73 2.09 -4.79 -24.90
N GLU A 74 2.06 -3.69 -25.65
CA GLU A 74 1.41 -3.62 -26.97
C GLU A 74 2.03 -4.59 -27.99
N TYR A 75 3.37 -4.66 -28.02
CA TYR A 75 4.11 -5.54 -28.94
C TYR A 75 4.58 -6.85 -28.29
N SER A 76 4.33 -7.05 -26.99
CA SER A 76 4.84 -8.21 -26.25
C SER A 76 3.92 -8.56 -25.09
N ALA A 77 3.53 -9.83 -25.00
CA ALA A 77 2.62 -10.31 -23.97
C ALA A 77 3.23 -10.20 -22.56
N LYS A 78 2.40 -9.78 -21.60
CA LYS A 78 2.72 -9.83 -20.17
C LYS A 78 3.00 -11.28 -19.76
N GLN A 79 4.21 -11.53 -19.27
CA GLN A 79 4.61 -12.86 -18.83
C GLN A 79 4.19 -13.07 -17.37
N VAL A 80 3.28 -14.01 -17.15
CA VAL A 80 2.82 -14.40 -15.82
C VAL A 80 3.01 -15.91 -15.69
N ASN A 81 3.65 -16.32 -14.60
CA ASN A 81 3.82 -17.74 -14.29
C ASN A 81 2.44 -18.35 -13.91
N PRO A 82 1.95 -19.37 -14.63
CA PRO A 82 0.71 -20.05 -14.27
C PRO A 82 0.83 -20.87 -12.97
N ASN A 83 2.03 -21.28 -12.59
CA ASN A 83 2.27 -22.11 -11.42
C ASN A 83 2.52 -21.23 -10.19
N ILE A 84 1.47 -21.02 -9.39
CA ILE A 84 1.54 -20.19 -8.18
C ILE A 84 2.00 -21.06 -6.99
N ALA A 85 3.15 -20.70 -6.41
CA ALA A 85 3.76 -21.47 -5.32
C ALA A 85 2.85 -21.64 -4.09
N ALA A 86 2.01 -20.64 -3.77
CA ALA A 86 1.08 -20.72 -2.65
C ALA A 86 0.07 -21.87 -2.80
N HIS A 87 -0.41 -22.16 -4.03
CA HIS A 87 -1.30 -23.28 -4.29
C HIS A 87 -0.55 -24.61 -4.18
N LEU A 88 0.65 -24.69 -4.78
CA LEU A 88 1.47 -25.90 -4.76
C LEU A 88 1.88 -26.32 -3.34
N VAL A 89 2.22 -25.37 -2.47
CA VAL A 89 2.53 -25.66 -1.06
C VAL A 89 1.28 -26.09 -0.29
N ALA A 90 0.12 -25.50 -0.59
CA ALA A 90 -1.14 -25.87 0.05
C ALA A 90 -1.62 -27.29 -0.34
N GLU A 91 -1.33 -27.73 -1.57
CA GLU A 91 -1.59 -29.09 -2.06
C GLU A 91 -0.78 -30.15 -1.32
N GLN A 92 0.40 -29.81 -0.82
CA GLN A 92 1.27 -30.74 -0.12
C GLN A 92 0.74 -31.06 1.29
N ALA A 93 0.55 -32.35 1.59
CA ALA A 93 0.06 -32.79 2.88
C ALA A 93 1.04 -32.45 4.03
N PRO A 94 0.52 -32.10 5.22
CA PRO A 94 1.34 -31.98 6.42
C PRO A 94 2.02 -33.31 6.78
N VAL A 95 3.27 -33.24 7.25
CA VAL A 95 4.05 -34.41 7.66
C VAL A 95 3.80 -34.70 9.15
N PRO A 96 3.37 -35.92 9.52
CA PRO A 96 3.24 -36.32 10.92
C PRO A 96 4.61 -36.52 11.57
N SER A 97 4.73 -36.11 12.82
CA SER A 97 5.89 -36.42 13.67
C SER A 97 5.44 -36.81 15.08
N GLU A 98 6.22 -37.67 15.75
CA GLU A 98 6.03 -38.02 17.16
C GLU A 98 6.80 -37.08 18.09
N ASP A 99 7.84 -36.43 17.58
CA ASP A 99 8.73 -35.56 18.35
C ASP A 99 8.12 -34.16 18.57
N SER A 100 8.50 -33.52 19.67
CA SER A 100 8.11 -32.14 19.97
C SER A 100 8.92 -31.12 19.16
N VAL A 101 10.11 -31.50 18.64
CA VAL A 101 10.94 -30.65 17.80
C VAL A 101 11.37 -31.44 16.56
N VAL A 102 11.07 -30.92 15.38
CA VAL A 102 11.49 -31.50 14.10
C VAL A 102 12.51 -30.60 13.42
N PHE A 103 13.38 -31.17 12.60
CA PHE A 103 14.27 -30.38 11.75
C PHE A 103 13.83 -30.45 10.29
N CYS A 104 14.04 -29.35 9.57
CA CYS A 104 13.81 -29.26 8.13
C CYS A 104 15.05 -28.66 7.47
N ASP A 105 15.50 -29.28 6.38
CA ASP A 105 16.67 -28.89 5.57
C ASP A 105 16.31 -28.74 4.08
N GLY A 106 15.03 -28.76 3.73
CA GLY A 106 14.55 -28.75 2.35
C GLY A 106 14.81 -30.04 1.57
N GLY A 107 15.13 -31.15 2.26
CA GLY A 107 15.24 -32.50 1.70
C GLY A 107 16.62 -32.87 1.16
N HIS A 108 17.57 -31.93 1.08
CA HIS A 108 18.93 -32.18 0.61
C HIS A 108 19.93 -31.31 1.39
N PHE A 109 20.99 -31.93 1.92
CA PHE A 109 21.99 -31.25 2.77
C PHE A 109 22.67 -30.02 2.13
N HIS A 110 22.85 -30.00 0.80
CA HIS A 110 23.45 -28.87 0.07
C HIS A 110 22.53 -28.21 -0.97
N GLY A 111 21.34 -28.77 -1.20
CA GLY A 111 20.40 -28.30 -2.23
C GLY A 111 19.16 -27.62 -1.68
N GLY A 112 18.92 -27.68 -0.36
CA GLY A 112 17.79 -27.07 0.30
C GLY A 112 18.14 -25.76 1.01
N HIS A 113 17.44 -25.47 2.10
CA HIS A 113 17.68 -24.31 2.95
C HIS A 113 18.52 -24.67 4.18
N PRO A 114 19.06 -23.69 4.93
CA PRO A 114 19.74 -23.97 6.18
C PRO A 114 18.87 -24.81 7.11
N LYS A 115 19.49 -25.80 7.79
CA LYS A 115 18.78 -26.64 8.75
C LYS A 115 18.13 -25.75 9.83
N VAL A 116 16.82 -25.84 9.96
CA VAL A 116 16.04 -25.20 11.02
C VAL A 116 15.31 -26.21 11.87
N PHE A 117 15.08 -25.85 13.12
CA PHE A 117 14.30 -26.62 14.07
C PHE A 117 12.95 -25.95 14.26
N ILE A 118 11.88 -26.74 14.19
CA ILE A 118 10.49 -26.29 14.28
C ILE A 118 9.90 -26.97 15.51
N ASN A 119 9.30 -26.16 16.39
CA ASN A 119 8.66 -26.61 17.61
C ASN A 119 7.18 -26.97 17.34
N LEU A 120 6.77 -28.18 17.74
CA LEU A 120 5.43 -28.75 17.58
C LEU A 120 4.64 -28.86 18.89
N ASP A 121 5.05 -28.14 19.94
CA ASP A 121 4.40 -28.14 21.26
C ASP A 121 2.93 -27.71 21.22
N LYS A 122 2.59 -26.77 20.33
CA LYS A 122 1.20 -26.29 20.18
C LYS A 122 0.42 -27.22 19.26
N PRO A 123 -0.86 -27.52 19.57
CA PRO A 123 -1.71 -28.25 18.66
C PRO A 123 -1.88 -27.47 17.34
N GLY A 124 -1.77 -28.18 16.22
CA GLY A 124 -1.93 -27.64 14.88
C GLY A 124 -0.76 -27.94 13.95
N THR A 125 -0.85 -27.41 12.73
CA THR A 125 0.20 -27.53 11.72
C THR A 125 1.21 -26.40 11.87
N HIS A 126 2.49 -26.73 11.86
CA HIS A 126 3.60 -25.80 11.95
C HIS A 126 4.34 -25.78 10.62
N ALA A 127 4.39 -24.63 9.97
CA ALA A 127 5.04 -24.48 8.68
C ALA A 127 6.53 -24.13 8.84
N CYS A 128 7.37 -24.74 8.02
CA CYS A 128 8.75 -24.31 7.83
C CYS A 128 8.77 -22.94 7.13
N GLY A 129 9.46 -21.95 7.71
CA GLY A 129 9.58 -20.60 7.13
C GLY A 129 10.32 -20.53 5.79
N TYR A 130 11.00 -21.60 5.37
CA TYR A 130 11.70 -21.67 4.08
C TYR A 130 10.88 -22.42 3.03
N CYS A 131 10.69 -23.73 3.20
CA CYS A 131 9.98 -24.56 2.22
C CYS A 131 8.45 -24.40 2.25
N GLY A 132 7.88 -23.87 3.33
CA GLY A 132 6.42 -23.87 3.54
C GLY A 132 5.83 -25.25 3.87
N GLN A 133 6.63 -26.32 3.89
CA GLN A 133 6.21 -27.65 4.33
C GLN A 133 5.68 -27.58 5.77
N ARG A 134 4.52 -28.21 5.98
CA ARG A 134 3.83 -28.27 7.27
C ARG A 134 4.18 -29.56 8.01
N PHE A 135 4.32 -29.46 9.32
CA PHE A 135 4.54 -30.57 10.24
C PHE A 135 3.53 -30.49 11.37
N PHE A 136 3.13 -31.62 11.94
CA PHE A 136 2.28 -31.62 13.13
C PHE A 136 2.67 -32.78 14.04
N ASN A 137 2.46 -32.60 15.34
CA ASN A 137 2.70 -33.67 16.30
C ASN A 137 1.43 -34.52 16.46
N VAL A 138 1.58 -35.83 16.26
CA VAL A 138 0.47 -36.80 16.26
C VAL A 138 -0.20 -36.96 17.63
N HIS A 139 0.51 -36.63 18.72
CA HIS A 139 0.01 -36.75 20.09
C HIS A 139 -0.70 -35.48 20.56
N SER A 140 -0.25 -34.31 20.11
CA SER A 140 -0.84 -33.02 20.52
C SER A 140 -1.97 -32.56 19.60
N THR A 141 -1.94 -32.96 18.32
CA THR A 141 -2.86 -32.43 17.30
C THR A 141 -3.98 -33.42 16.99
N GLY A 142 -5.17 -33.15 17.52
CA GLY A 142 -6.40 -33.82 17.12
C GLY A 142 -6.95 -33.32 15.77
N PRO A 143 -7.93 -34.03 15.18
CA PRO A 143 -8.52 -33.67 13.89
C PRO A 143 -9.15 -32.26 13.88
N GLU A 144 -9.63 -31.79 15.02
CA GLU A 144 -10.22 -30.46 15.20
C GLU A 144 -9.20 -29.31 15.08
N ASN A 145 -7.92 -29.59 15.34
CA ASN A 145 -6.87 -28.57 15.37
C ASN A 145 -6.01 -28.52 14.09
N MET A 146 -6.27 -29.40 13.11
CA MET A 146 -5.43 -29.53 11.91
C MET A 146 -5.43 -28.27 11.02
N GLU A 147 -6.52 -27.49 11.04
CA GLU A 147 -6.64 -26.23 10.29
C GLU A 147 -5.84 -25.09 10.94
N THR A 148 -5.47 -25.22 12.23
CA THR A 148 -4.70 -24.18 12.93
C THR A 148 -3.27 -24.19 12.42
N ALA A 149 -2.87 -23.15 11.70
CA ALA A 149 -1.52 -23.01 11.15
C ALA A 149 -0.67 -22.04 11.99
N HIS A 150 0.47 -22.53 12.47
CA HIS A 150 1.50 -21.73 13.14
C HIS A 150 2.70 -21.57 12.20
N ILE A 151 3.26 -20.36 12.16
CA ILE A 151 4.50 -20.07 11.44
C ILE A 151 5.52 -19.65 12.48
N GLN A 152 6.65 -20.35 12.51
CA GLN A 152 7.79 -19.99 13.35
C GLN A 152 8.84 -19.35 12.44
N VAL A 153 9.05 -18.04 12.64
CA VAL A 153 10.05 -17.21 11.95
C VAL A 153 11.26 -17.07 12.84
#